data_AF-A0A349X8V3-F1
#
_entry.id   AF-A0A349X8V3-F1
#
_cell.length_a   1.000
_cell.length_b   1.000
_cell.length_c   1.000
_cell.angle_alpha   90.00
_cell.angle_beta   90.00
_cell.angle_gamma   90.00
#
_symmetry.space_group_name_H-M   'P 1'
#
loop_
_entity.id
_entity.type
_entity.pdbx_description
1 polymer ?
#
loop_
_entity_poly.entity_id
_entity_poly.type
_entity_poly.pdbx_seq_one_letter_code
_entity_poly.pdbx_strand_id
1 'polypeptide(L)'
;MKRVIFHRLLISLSIVFSLFFFATIGPALLAEPDVISAIMGGFVNPYASGYSTDVIFCWIVLLLWVIYEARTHNIKHGWICVLLGAIPGVVVGLALYLIIRDRQIDNDV
;
A
#
# COMPACT_ATOMS: atom_id res chain seq x y z
N MET A 1 12.99 19.34 2.77
CA MET A 1 12.82 18.79 1.40
C MET A 1 11.62 19.48 0.75
N LYS A 2 11.66 19.82 -0.56
CA LYS A 2 10.51 20.45 -1.25
C LYS A 2 9.38 19.43 -1.44
N ARG A 3 8.11 19.84 -1.30
CA ARG A 3 6.90 19.02 -1.51
C ARG A 3 6.94 18.21 -2.82
N VAL A 4 7.35 18.85 -3.92
CA VAL A 4 7.49 18.21 -5.24
C VAL A 4 8.54 17.09 -5.25
N ILE A 5 9.62 17.22 -4.48
CA ILE A 5 10.65 16.18 -4.39
C ILE A 5 10.09 15.00 -3.58
N PHE A 6 9.46 15.27 -2.45
CA PHE A 6 8.82 14.24 -1.61
C PHE A 6 7.79 13.42 -2.41
N HIS A 7 6.86 14.08 -3.11
CA HIS A 7 5.88 13.38 -3.95
C HIS A 7 6.51 12.56 -5.07
N ARG A 8 7.56 13.08 -5.73
CA ARG A 8 8.25 12.32 -6.78
C ARG A 8 8.92 11.07 -6.24
N LEU A 9 9.51 11.13 -5.04
CA LEU A 9 10.12 9.96 -4.41
C LEU A 9 9.06 8.91 -4.06
N LEU A 10 7.94 9.33 -3.47
CA LEU A 10 6.81 8.44 -3.16
C LEU A 10 6.26 7.76 -4.43
N ILE A 11 6.00 8.53 -5.48
CA ILE A 11 5.52 7.99 -6.77
C ILE A 11 6.54 7.01 -7.36
N SER A 12 7.83 7.35 -7.31
CA SER A 12 8.89 6.49 -7.84
C SER A 12 8.94 5.15 -7.12
N LEU A 13 8.87 5.16 -5.78
CA LEU A 13 8.81 3.94 -4.98
C LEU A 13 7.57 3.12 -5.29
N SER A 14 6.41 3.76 -5.43
CA SER A 14 5.17 3.08 -5.80
C SER A 14 5.26 2.40 -7.15
N ILE A 15 5.82 3.08 -8.16
CA ILE A 15 6.01 2.51 -9.51
C ILE A 15 6.97 1.34 -9.47
N VAL A 16 8.14 1.51 -8.86
CA VAL A 16 9.16 0.45 -8.79
C VAL A 16 8.62 -0.79 -8.09
N PHE A 17 7.95 -0.62 -6.94
CA PHE A 17 7.37 -1.75 -6.22
C PHE A 17 6.22 -2.40 -6.99
N SER A 18 5.36 -1.62 -7.63
CA SER A 18 4.27 -2.17 -8.46
C SER A 18 4.81 -2.99 -9.63
N LEU A 19 5.84 -2.49 -10.32
CA LEU A 19 6.49 -3.22 -11.41
C LEU A 19 7.13 -4.52 -10.91
N PHE A 20 7.81 -4.48 -9.77
CA PHE A 20 8.36 -5.67 -9.13
C PHE A 20 7.26 -6.69 -8.81
N PHE A 21 6.15 -6.27 -8.19
CA PHE A 21 5.01 -7.13 -7.88
C PHE A 21 4.44 -7.79 -9.14
N PHE A 22 4.13 -7.01 -10.18
CA PHE A 22 3.56 -7.54 -11.42
C PHE A 22 4.54 -8.38 -12.24
N ALA A 23 5.85 -8.16 -12.13
CA ALA A 23 6.85 -8.98 -12.81
C ALA A 23 7.11 -10.31 -12.11
N THR A 24 6.90 -10.39 -10.79
CA THR A 24 7.23 -11.58 -9.98
C THR A 24 5.99 -12.39 -9.62
N ILE A 25 5.01 -11.77 -8.98
CA ILE A 25 3.78 -12.41 -8.50
C ILE A 25 2.75 -12.52 -9.63
N GLY A 26 2.72 -11.53 -10.53
CA GLY A 26 1.79 -11.51 -11.67
C GLY A 26 1.81 -12.77 -12.52
N PRO A 27 2.98 -13.22 -13.05
CA PRO A 27 3.03 -14.42 -13.90
C PRO A 27 2.69 -15.69 -13.13
N ALA A 28 3.14 -15.81 -11.87
CA ALA A 28 2.84 -16.96 -11.03
C ALA A 28 1.32 -17.12 -10.80
N LEU A 29 0.62 -16.02 -10.52
CA LEU A 29 -0.81 -16.02 -10.28
C LEU A 29 -1.63 -16.24 -11.57
N LEU A 30 -1.11 -15.85 -12.73
CA LEU A 30 -1.75 -16.12 -14.02
C LEU A 30 -1.60 -17.58 -14.45
N ALA A 31 -0.48 -18.23 -14.11
CA ALA A 31 -0.24 -19.63 -14.41
C ALA A 31 -1.09 -20.54 -13.51
N GLU A 32 -1.12 -20.24 -12.21
CA GLU A 32 -1.90 -20.96 -11.21
C GLU A 32 -2.67 -19.94 -10.35
N PRO A 33 -3.97 -19.69 -10.65
CA PRO A 33 -4.78 -18.70 -9.95
C PRO A 33 -5.25 -19.18 -8.58
N ASP A 34 -4.36 -19.79 -7.80
CA ASP A 34 -4.60 -20.18 -6.41
C ASP A 34 -4.05 -19.10 -5.46
N VAL A 35 -4.90 -18.12 -5.20
CA VAL A 35 -4.60 -17.00 -4.29
C VAL A 35 -4.33 -17.49 -2.86
N ILE A 36 -5.01 -18.54 -2.41
CA ILE A 36 -4.87 -19.04 -1.03
C ILE A 36 -3.49 -19.65 -0.88
N SER A 37 -3.09 -20.53 -1.80
CA SER A 37 -1.76 -21.14 -1.80
C SER A 37 -0.66 -20.09 -1.94
N ALA A 38 -0.86 -19.04 -2.75
CA ALA A 38 0.08 -17.93 -2.86
C ALA A 38 0.27 -17.18 -1.52
N ILE A 39 -0.81 -16.91 -0.78
CA ILE A 39 -0.73 -16.29 0.55
C ILE A 39 -0.02 -17.23 1.53
N MET A 40 -0.35 -18.52 1.52
CA MET A 40 0.31 -19.51 2.39
C MET A 40 1.81 -19.64 2.09
N GLY A 41 2.24 -19.37 0.84
CA GLY A 41 3.64 -19.24 0.46
C GLY A 41 4.41 -18.18 1.27
N GLY A 42 3.72 -17.16 1.77
CA GLY A 42 4.29 -16.15 2.67
C GLY A 42 4.58 -16.64 4.09
N PHE A 43 4.14 -17.86 4.46
CA PHE A 43 4.23 -18.39 5.83
C PHE A 43 5.00 -19.71 5.93
N VAL A 44 5.81 -20.03 4.92
CA VAL A 44 6.53 -21.33 4.83
C VAL A 44 7.68 -21.50 5.82
N ASN A 45 8.17 -20.42 6.42
CA ASN A 45 9.23 -20.45 7.43
C ASN A 45 9.15 -19.24 8.38
N PRO A 46 9.81 -19.26 9.55
CA PRO A 46 9.68 -18.18 10.53
C PRO A 46 10.07 -16.78 10.02
N TYR A 47 11.07 -16.67 9.15
CA TYR A 47 11.49 -15.38 8.58
C TYR A 47 10.42 -14.84 7.61
N ALA A 48 9.93 -15.68 6.71
CA ALA A 48 8.86 -15.34 5.77
C ALA A 48 7.58 -14.94 6.53
N SER A 49 7.19 -15.74 7.54
CA SER A 49 6.04 -15.45 8.39
C SER A 49 6.19 -14.12 9.12
N GLY A 50 7.39 -13.78 9.60
CA GLY A 50 7.69 -12.49 10.22
C GLY A 50 7.42 -11.32 9.28
N TYR A 51 8.00 -11.34 8.07
CA TYR A 51 7.78 -10.29 7.07
C TYR A 51 6.32 -10.22 6.60
N SER A 52 5.66 -11.36 6.35
CA SER A 52 4.26 -11.40 5.94
C SER A 52 3.34 -10.81 7.01
N THR A 53 3.59 -11.15 8.28
CA THR A 53 2.84 -10.59 9.41
C THR A 53 3.06 -9.08 9.52
N ASP A 54 4.29 -8.60 9.41
CA ASP A 54 4.61 -7.17 9.43
C ASP A 54 3.84 -6.40 8.35
N VAL A 55 3.84 -6.91 7.11
CA VAL A 55 3.10 -6.29 5.99
C VAL A 55 1.59 -6.26 6.25
N ILE A 56 1.01 -7.34 6.77
CA ILE A 56 -0.43 -7.39 7.11
C ILE A 56 -0.77 -6.36 8.20
N PHE A 57 0.03 -6.28 9.25
CA PHE A 57 -0.21 -5.33 10.33
C PHE A 57 -0.01 -3.88 9.87
N CYS A 58 1.00 -3.61 9.02
CA CYS A 58 1.17 -2.30 8.39
C CYS A 58 -0.05 -1.91 7.53
N TRP A 59 -0.64 -2.87 6.81
CA TRP A 59 -1.88 -2.63 6.06
C TRP A 59 -3.06 -2.30 6.98
N ILE A 60 -3.22 -3.02 8.09
CA ILE A 60 -4.27 -2.76 9.09
C ILE A 60 -4.10 -1.36 9.69
N VAL A 61 -2.87 -0.98 10.04
CA VAL A 61 -2.56 0.37 10.55
C VAL A 61 -2.94 1.43 9.52
N LEU A 62 -2.59 1.23 8.23
CA LEU A 62 -3.00 2.12 7.14
C LEU A 62 -4.54 2.23 7.04
N LEU A 63 -5.25 1.11 7.09
CA LEU A 63 -6.72 1.08 7.07
C LEU A 63 -7.32 1.91 8.21
N LEU A 64 -6.86 1.66 9.45
CA LEU A 64 -7.33 2.38 10.63
C LEU A 64 -7.03 3.88 10.52
N TRP A 65 -5.86 4.24 10.00
CA TRP A 65 -5.47 5.64 9.80
C TRP A 65 -6.36 6.34 8.77
N VAL A 66 -6.63 5.69 7.64
CA VAL A 66 -7.55 6.19 6.61
C VAL A 66 -8.96 6.40 7.17
N ILE A 67 -9.47 5.45 7.96
CA ILE A 67 -10.79 5.56 8.59
C ILE A 67 -10.83 6.73 9.58
N TYR A 68 -9.78 6.89 10.38
CA TYR A 68 -9.67 7.98 11.34
C TYR A 68 -9.66 9.34 10.64
N GLU A 69 -8.79 9.55 9.66
CA GLU A 69 -8.65 10.83 8.96
C GLU A 69 -9.86 11.15 8.06
N ALA A 70 -10.53 10.14 7.50
CA ALA A 70 -11.80 10.35 6.81
C ALA A 70 -12.87 10.97 7.73
N ARG A 71 -12.82 10.68 9.03
CA ARG A 71 -13.78 11.21 10.02
C ARG A 71 -13.34 12.55 10.63
N THR A 72 -12.05 12.75 10.85
CA THR A 72 -11.53 13.96 11.51
C THR A 72 -11.24 15.10 10.54
N HIS A 73 -10.75 14.79 9.34
CA HIS A 73 -10.30 15.76 8.35
C HIS A 73 -11.09 15.68 7.03
N ASN A 74 -12.19 14.90 6.98
CA ASN A 74 -13.02 14.71 5.78
C ASN A 74 -12.22 14.35 4.51
N ILE A 75 -11.10 13.63 4.66
CA ILE A 75 -10.24 13.27 3.54
C ILE A 75 -11.00 12.37 2.56
N LYS A 76 -11.16 12.86 1.33
CA LYS A 76 -11.86 12.17 0.24
C LYS A 76 -10.92 11.22 -0.48
N HIS A 77 -11.45 10.10 -0.97
CA HIS A 77 -10.76 9.08 -1.79
C HIS A 77 -9.65 8.28 -1.08
N GLY A 78 -9.49 8.40 0.24
CA GLY A 78 -8.52 7.61 1.01
C GLY A 78 -8.73 6.10 0.91
N TRP A 79 -9.98 5.65 0.74
CA TRP A 79 -10.33 4.22 0.60
C TRP A 79 -9.67 3.54 -0.60
N ILE A 80 -9.37 4.27 -1.68
CA ILE A 80 -8.65 3.73 -2.86
C ILE A 80 -7.25 3.30 -2.44
N CYS A 81 -6.62 4.04 -1.53
CA CYS A 81 -5.28 3.74 -1.04
C CYS A 81 -5.25 2.48 -0.17
N VAL A 82 -6.35 2.15 0.52
CA VAL A 82 -6.49 0.89 1.25
C VAL A 82 -6.50 -0.29 0.28
N LEU A 83 -7.26 -0.18 -0.82
CA LEU A 83 -7.30 -1.21 -1.86
C LEU A 83 -5.93 -1.40 -2.52
N LEU A 84 -5.27 -0.28 -2.88
CA LEU A 84 -3.93 -0.30 -3.46
C LEU A 84 -2.87 -0.80 -2.46
N GLY A 85 -3.12 -0.61 -1.17
CA GLY A 85 -2.32 -1.16 -0.08
C GLY A 85 -2.44 -2.68 0.07
N ALA A 86 -3.57 -3.27 -0.33
CA ALA A 86 -3.73 -4.72 -0.37
C ALA A 86 -3.06 -5.29 -1.63
N ILE A 87 -3.33 -4.71 -2.80
CA ILE A 87 -2.76 -5.10 -4.09
C ILE A 87 -2.48 -3.82 -4.90
N PRO A 88 -1.24 -3.53 -5.32
CA PRO A 88 -0.06 -4.40 -5.31
C PRO A 88 0.70 -4.46 -3.97
N GLY A 89 0.40 -3.57 -3.00
CA GLY A 89 0.94 -3.70 -1.65
C GLY A 89 1.05 -2.39 -0.86
N VAL A 90 1.33 -2.52 0.44
CA VAL A 90 1.17 -1.43 1.43
C VAL A 90 2.00 -0.21 1.10
N VAL A 91 3.19 -0.38 0.53
CA VAL A 91 4.06 0.72 0.09
C VAL A 91 3.33 1.64 -0.89
N VAL A 92 2.59 1.08 -1.83
CA VAL A 92 1.84 1.84 -2.84
C VAL A 92 0.65 2.55 -2.22
N GLY A 93 -0.13 1.83 -1.40
CA GLY A 93 -1.26 2.38 -0.67
C GLY A 93 -0.84 3.56 0.21
N LEU A 94 0.17 3.37 1.05
CA LEU A 94 0.67 4.40 1.97
C LEU A 94 1.22 5.62 1.22
N ALA A 95 2.04 5.41 0.18
CA ALA A 95 2.63 6.49 -0.59
C ALA A 95 1.56 7.35 -1.30
N LEU A 96 0.57 6.71 -1.91
CA LEU A 96 -0.54 7.44 -2.55
C LEU A 96 -1.42 8.13 -1.53
N TYR A 97 -1.65 7.51 -0.37
CA TYR A 97 -2.42 8.11 0.70
C TYR A 97 -1.78 9.42 1.19
N LEU A 98 -0.47 9.40 1.43
CA LEU A 98 0.29 10.59 1.81
C LEU A 98 0.14 11.73 0.80
N ILE A 99 0.19 11.43 -0.50
CA ILE A 99 0.04 12.44 -1.57
C ILE A 99 -1.39 13.02 -1.61
N ILE A 100 -2.41 12.18 -1.46
CA ILE A 100 -3.82 12.62 -1.47
C ILE A 100 -4.11 13.49 -0.25
N ARG A 101 -3.68 13.03 0.91
CA ARG A 101 -3.79 13.71 2.20
C ARG A 101 -3.17 15.10 2.15
N ASP A 102 -1.92 15.17 1.69
CA ASP A 102 -1.13 16.41 1.64
C ASP A 102 -1.78 17.48 0.75
N ARG A 103 -2.58 17.09 -0.24
CA ARG A 103 -3.36 18.03 -1.07
C ARG A 103 -4.63 18.53 -0.41
N GLN A 104 -5.19 17.82 0.55
CA GLN A 104 -6.49 18.18 1.14
C GLN A 104 -6.31 18.96 2.43
N ILE A 105 -5.35 18.57 3.26
CA ILE A 105 -5.06 19.29 4.52
C ILE A 105 -4.53 20.72 4.25
N ASP A 106 -3.74 20.92 3.19
CA ASP A 106 -3.27 22.24 2.76
C ASP A 106 -4.40 23.16 2.24
N ASN A 107 -5.54 22.60 1.82
CA ASN A 107 -6.66 23.39 1.29
C ASN A 107 -7.72 23.73 2.35
N ASP A 108 -7.59 23.18 3.57
CA ASP A 108 -8.49 23.43 4.71
C ASP A 108 -7.94 24.51 5.68
N VAL A 109 -6.89 25.24 5.27
CA VAL A 109 -6.29 26.41 5.96
C VAL A 109 -6.22 27.58 4.99
#